data_AF-A0A7C3TTY8-F1
#
_entry.id   AF-A0A7C3TTY8-F1
#
_cell.length_a   1.000
_cell.length_b   1.000
_cell.length_c   1.000
_cell.angle_alpha   90.00
_cell.angle_beta   90.00
_cell.angle_gamma   90.00
#
_symmetry.space_group_name_H-M   'P 1'
#
loop_
_entity.id
_entity.type
_entity.pdbx_description
1 polymer ?
#
loop_
_entity_poly.entity_id
_entity_poly.type
_entity_poly.pdbx_seq_one_letter_code
_entity_poly.pdbx_strand_id
1 'polypeptide(L)'
;MKKAGFVVLLLLGLVMGRAEAEEGKTFARSQGALSPETTVVEIDYGGVKEPRKVEVPLVRGKTALAVLQSVAVVKTRPVGPYVFVVAIDEVEGRRGETAWYYEVDGKSPGELAYTKVLEGTKRIRWMYKKDVCSAKAGEKPGKAQERGDRTGP
;
A
#
# COMPACT_ATOMS: atom_id res chain seq x y z
N MET A 1 34.97 -24.08 -44.95
CA MET A 1 35.78 -24.91 -44.04
C MET A 1 34.84 -25.67 -43.12
N LYS A 2 35.01 -26.99 -43.06
CA LYS A 2 34.20 -27.96 -42.28
C LYS A 2 34.67 -28.03 -40.82
N LYS A 3 33.74 -28.34 -39.91
CA LYS A 3 33.82 -29.28 -38.76
C LYS A 3 32.47 -29.19 -38.02
N ALA A 4 31.56 -30.17 -38.14
CA ALA A 4 31.53 -31.45 -37.42
C ALA A 4 31.74 -31.23 -35.90
N GLY A 5 30.83 -31.49 -34.98
CA GLY A 5 29.75 -32.47 -34.90
C GLY A 5 29.96 -33.24 -33.59
N PHE A 6 28.94 -33.42 -32.75
CA PHE A 6 28.84 -34.59 -31.87
C PHE A 6 27.42 -34.71 -31.32
N VAL A 7 26.69 -35.70 -31.85
CA VAL A 7 25.50 -36.28 -31.26
C VAL A 7 25.98 -37.30 -30.24
N VAL A 8 25.54 -37.19 -28.99
CA VAL A 8 25.60 -38.31 -28.04
C VAL A 8 24.18 -38.77 -27.79
N LEU A 9 23.81 -39.85 -28.47
CA LEU A 9 22.68 -40.69 -28.13
C LEU A 9 23.12 -41.59 -26.97
N LEU A 10 22.44 -41.51 -25.82
CA LEU A 10 22.54 -42.50 -24.75
C LEU A 10 21.14 -43.07 -24.51
N LEU A 11 20.83 -44.13 -25.24
CA LEU A 11 19.81 -45.12 -24.92
C LEU A 11 20.37 -46.04 -23.85
N LEU A 12 19.67 -46.21 -22.72
CA LEU A 12 19.54 -47.48 -21.97
C LEU A 12 18.85 -47.22 -20.63
N GLY A 13 17.74 -47.92 -20.38
CA GLY A 13 17.10 -47.93 -19.07
C GLY A 13 15.62 -48.30 -19.06
N LEU A 14 15.19 -49.28 -19.85
CA LEU A 14 13.89 -49.94 -19.66
C LEU A 14 13.99 -50.79 -18.38
N VAL A 15 13.34 -50.35 -17.30
CA VAL A 15 12.98 -51.24 -16.19
C VAL A 15 11.47 -51.36 -16.17
N MET A 16 11.00 -52.55 -16.55
CA MET A 16 9.64 -53.01 -16.31
C MET A 16 9.36 -53.01 -14.80
N GLY A 17 8.46 -52.15 -14.36
CA GLY A 17 7.71 -52.32 -13.11
C GLY A 17 6.32 -52.86 -13.45
N ARG A 18 6.02 -54.07 -12.98
CA ARG A 18 4.71 -54.72 -13.06
C ARG A 18 3.68 -54.00 -12.20
N ALA A 19 2.43 -54.15 -12.62
CA ALA A 19 1.19 -53.60 -12.08
C ALA A 19 0.95 -53.86 -10.60
N GLU A 20 0.29 -52.90 -9.94
CA GLU A 20 -0.85 -53.20 -9.07
C GLU A 20 -1.93 -52.13 -9.30
N ALA A 21 -3.14 -52.62 -9.56
CA ALA A 21 -4.36 -51.83 -9.61
C ALA A 21 -4.79 -51.54 -8.17
N GLU A 22 -4.86 -50.27 -7.82
CA GLU A 22 -5.63 -49.81 -6.67
C GLU A 22 -6.65 -48.82 -7.22
N GLU A 23 -7.93 -49.14 -7.03
CA GLU A 23 -9.07 -48.27 -7.29
C GLU A 23 -8.99 -47.04 -6.38
N GLY A 24 -8.17 -46.08 -6.79
CA GLY A 24 -8.11 -44.75 -6.21
C GLY A 24 -9.27 -43.91 -6.75
N LYS A 25 -10.45 -44.11 -6.17
CA LYS A 25 -11.62 -43.22 -6.15
C LYS A 25 -11.24 -41.80 -6.58
N THR A 26 -11.59 -41.44 -7.82
CA THR A 26 -11.43 -40.08 -8.36
C THR A 26 -12.23 -39.13 -7.49
N PHE A 27 -11.60 -38.60 -6.44
CA PHE A 27 -12.07 -37.38 -5.81
C PHE A 27 -11.85 -36.31 -6.86
N ALA A 28 -12.93 -35.98 -7.56
CA ALA A 28 -13.08 -34.68 -8.20
C ALA A 28 -12.89 -33.64 -7.09
N ARG A 29 -11.63 -33.26 -6.85
CA ARG A 29 -11.30 -32.03 -6.16
C ARG A 29 -11.88 -30.98 -7.08
N SER A 30 -13.05 -30.46 -6.72
CA SER A 30 -13.51 -29.21 -7.27
C SER A 30 -12.43 -28.20 -6.90
N GLN A 31 -11.47 -28.00 -7.80
CA GLN A 31 -10.73 -26.78 -7.85
C GLN A 31 -11.75 -25.74 -8.35
N GLY A 32 -12.66 -25.34 -7.46
CA GLY A 32 -13.14 -23.97 -7.50
C GLY A 32 -11.89 -23.14 -7.32
N ALA A 33 -11.33 -22.65 -8.42
CA ALA A 33 -10.20 -21.76 -8.39
C ALA A 33 -10.65 -20.56 -7.54
N LEU A 34 -10.16 -20.50 -6.30
CA LEU A 34 -10.25 -19.29 -5.49
C LEU A 34 -9.48 -18.26 -6.30
N SER A 35 -10.18 -17.35 -6.96
CA SER A 35 -9.55 -16.20 -7.60
C SER A 35 -8.72 -15.51 -6.53
N PRO A 36 -7.46 -15.13 -6.82
CA PRO A 36 -6.63 -14.46 -5.82
C PRO A 36 -7.40 -13.25 -5.29
N GLU A 37 -7.53 -13.13 -3.97
CA GLU A 37 -8.09 -11.94 -3.35
C GLU A 37 -7.22 -10.75 -3.79
N THR A 38 -7.85 -9.71 -4.34
CA THR A 38 -7.16 -8.49 -4.77
C THR A 38 -7.64 -7.30 -3.96
N THR A 39 -6.86 -6.21 -4.00
CA THR A 39 -7.24 -4.91 -3.45
C THR A 39 -6.96 -3.84 -4.48
N VAL A 40 -7.85 -2.86 -4.55
CA VAL A 40 -7.71 -1.73 -5.47
C VAL A 40 -7.11 -0.57 -4.71
N VAL A 41 -5.97 -0.07 -5.17
CA VAL A 41 -5.33 1.13 -4.64
C VAL A 41 -5.57 2.29 -5.60
N GLU A 42 -6.25 3.31 -5.10
CA GLU A 42 -6.48 4.58 -5.79
C GLU A 42 -5.64 5.67 -5.16
N ILE A 43 -4.95 6.46 -5.97
CA ILE A 43 -4.15 7.60 -5.53
C ILE A 43 -4.65 8.82 -6.29
N ASP A 44 -5.28 9.71 -5.55
CA ASP A 44 -5.80 10.98 -6.02
C ASP A 44 -4.82 12.08 -5.58
N TYR A 45 -4.06 12.61 -6.55
CA TYR A 45 -3.07 13.65 -6.31
C TYR A 45 -3.68 15.07 -6.20
N GLY A 46 -5.00 15.19 -6.04
CA GLY A 46 -5.64 16.48 -5.80
C GLY A 46 -5.45 17.48 -6.95
N GLY A 47 -5.41 16.98 -8.18
CA GLY A 47 -5.18 17.77 -9.39
C GLY A 47 -3.71 18.12 -9.69
N VAL A 48 -2.75 17.72 -8.85
CA VAL A 48 -1.32 17.95 -9.11
C VAL A 48 -0.78 17.03 -10.22
N LYS A 49 -1.31 15.81 -10.30
CA LYS A 49 -1.01 14.78 -11.33
C LYS A 49 -2.30 13.99 -11.63
N GLU A 50 -2.31 13.29 -12.76
CA GLU A 50 -3.40 12.38 -13.10
C GLU A 50 -3.58 11.31 -12.01
N PRO A 51 -4.83 11.03 -11.57
CA PRO A 51 -5.09 10.01 -10.57
C PRO A 51 -4.68 8.63 -11.08
N ARG A 52 -4.18 7.79 -10.16
CA ARG A 52 -3.75 6.43 -10.47
C ARG A 52 -4.65 5.41 -9.79
N LYS A 53 -4.94 4.32 -10.50
CA LYS A 53 -5.66 3.16 -9.97
C LYS A 53 -4.92 1.89 -10.35
N VAL A 54 -4.59 1.07 -9.35
CA VAL A 54 -3.86 -0.20 -9.55
C VAL A 54 -4.56 -1.28 -8.74
N GLU A 55 -4.79 -2.43 -9.36
CA GLU A 55 -5.21 -3.64 -8.66
C GLU A 55 -3.97 -4.45 -8.27
N VAL A 56 -3.89 -4.85 -7.00
CA VAL A 56 -2.77 -5.64 -6.48
C VAL A 56 -3.26 -6.87 -5.72
N PRO A 57 -2.47 -7.96 -5.68
CA PRO A 57 -2.77 -9.10 -4.84
C PRO A 57 -2.91 -8.66 -3.38
N LEU A 58 -3.98 -9.10 -2.73
CA LEU A 58 -4.16 -8.90 -1.30
C LEU A 58 -3.26 -9.89 -0.55
N VAL A 59 -2.24 -9.36 0.10
CA VAL A 59 -1.39 -10.16 0.99
C VAL A 59 -1.90 -9.99 2.42
N ARG A 60 -2.40 -11.09 3.00
CA ARG A 60 -2.92 -11.10 4.38
C ARG A 60 -1.86 -10.59 5.36
N GLY A 61 -2.30 -9.82 6.35
CA GLY A 61 -1.44 -9.23 7.37
C GLY A 61 -0.66 -7.98 6.93
N LYS A 62 -0.79 -7.55 5.67
CA LYS A 62 -0.21 -6.26 5.24
C LYS A 62 -1.08 -5.09 5.71
N THR A 63 -0.40 -4.02 6.11
CA THR A 63 -1.02 -2.77 6.50
C THR A 63 -1.35 -1.92 5.28
N ALA A 64 -2.25 -0.94 5.42
CA ALA A 64 -2.58 -0.01 4.34
C ALA A 64 -1.34 0.73 3.82
N LEU A 65 -0.39 1.10 4.70
CA LEU A 65 0.89 1.69 4.31
C LEU A 65 1.75 0.71 3.50
N ALA A 66 1.85 -0.55 3.94
CA ALA A 66 2.64 -1.55 3.22
C ALA A 66 2.08 -1.85 1.83
N VAL A 67 0.75 -1.82 1.67
CA VAL A 67 0.11 -1.95 0.35
C VAL A 67 0.31 -0.73 -0.52
N LEU A 68 0.29 0.50 0.03
CA LEU A 68 0.65 1.68 -0.75
C LEU A 68 2.11 1.60 -1.24
N GLN A 69 3.02 1.16 -0.38
CA GLN A 69 4.45 1.04 -0.69
C GLN A 69 4.77 0.00 -1.76
N SER A 70 3.87 -0.97 -2.03
CA SER A 70 4.08 -1.92 -3.12
C SER A 70 3.77 -1.34 -4.50
N VAL A 71 3.07 -0.20 -4.57
CA VAL A 71 2.65 0.43 -5.84
C VAL A 71 3.16 1.84 -6.04
N ALA A 72 3.74 2.47 -5.03
CA ALA A 72 4.14 3.88 -5.06
C ALA A 72 5.46 4.10 -4.32
N VAL A 73 6.20 5.13 -4.73
CA VAL A 73 7.32 5.65 -3.94
C VAL A 73 6.75 6.51 -2.81
N VAL A 74 6.86 6.03 -1.58
CA VAL A 74 6.28 6.69 -0.39
C VAL A 74 7.38 7.25 0.49
N LYS A 75 7.29 8.53 0.84
CA LYS A 75 8.09 9.12 1.92
C LYS A 75 7.23 9.21 3.17
N THR A 76 7.80 8.79 4.30
CA THR A 76 7.15 8.86 5.61
C THR A 76 7.95 9.74 6.57
N ARG A 77 7.27 10.27 7.58
CA ARG A 77 7.89 11.02 8.68
C ARG A 77 7.37 10.50 10.02
N PRO A 78 8.24 10.03 10.91
CA PRO A 78 7.85 9.73 12.28
C PRO A 78 7.57 11.02 13.07
N VAL A 79 6.51 11.02 13.86
CA VAL A 79 6.17 12.11 14.80
C VAL A 79 5.69 11.46 16.10
N GLY A 80 6.58 11.43 17.10
CA GLY A 80 6.34 10.65 18.32
C GLY A 80 6.16 9.17 17.99
N PRO A 81 5.10 8.50 18.48
CA PRO A 81 4.83 7.09 18.19
C PRO A 81 4.20 6.85 16.80
N TYR A 82 3.91 7.92 16.05
CA TYR A 82 3.12 7.86 14.82
C TYR A 82 3.99 7.94 13.57
N VAL A 83 3.58 7.24 12.50
CA VAL A 83 4.20 7.33 11.17
C VAL A 83 3.22 7.97 10.20
N PHE A 84 3.57 9.15 9.68
CA PHE A 84 2.77 9.88 8.71
C PHE A 84 3.33 9.71 7.29
N VAL A 85 2.44 9.55 6.30
CA VAL A 85 2.81 9.67 4.89
C VAL A 85 2.94 11.15 4.55
N VAL A 86 4.13 11.55 4.08
CA VAL A 86 4.41 12.95 3.72
C VAL A 86 4.54 13.15 2.22
N ALA A 87 4.88 12.11 1.44
CA ALA A 87 4.83 12.19 -0.01
C ALA A 87 4.48 10.84 -0.65
N ILE A 88 3.80 10.91 -1.81
CA ILE A 88 3.54 9.77 -2.70
C ILE A 88 3.93 10.19 -4.11
N ASP A 89 4.81 9.43 -4.77
CA ASP A 89 5.31 9.68 -6.13
C ASP A 89 5.71 11.16 -6.34
N GLU A 90 6.54 11.64 -5.41
CA GLU A 90 7.11 13.01 -5.34
C GLU A 90 6.11 14.13 -4.99
N VAL A 91 4.80 13.84 -4.89
CA VAL A 91 3.81 14.83 -4.45
C VAL A 91 3.83 14.92 -2.92
N GLU A 92 4.44 15.99 -2.42
CA GLU A 92 4.73 16.22 -1.01
C GLU A 92 3.68 17.10 -0.33
N GLY A 93 3.19 16.66 0.83
CA GLY A 93 2.30 17.42 1.70
C GLY A 93 3.05 18.51 2.46
N ARG A 94 2.44 19.69 2.50
CA ARG A 94 2.93 20.84 3.27
C ARG A 94 2.09 21.02 4.51
N ARG A 95 2.70 20.87 5.68
CA ARG A 95 2.02 21.01 6.96
C ARG A 95 1.27 22.34 7.03
N GLY A 96 -0.03 22.28 7.30
CA GLY A 96 -0.92 23.44 7.40
C GLY A 96 -1.54 23.88 6.08
N GLU A 97 -1.08 23.32 4.96
CA GLU A 97 -1.58 23.60 3.61
C GLU A 97 -2.23 22.35 3.01
N THR A 98 -1.47 21.27 2.87
CA THR A 98 -1.88 20.02 2.20
C THR A 98 -1.35 18.78 2.91
N ALA A 99 -2.14 17.70 2.90
CA ALA A 99 -1.76 16.44 3.49
C ALA A 99 -2.34 15.25 2.74
N TRP A 100 -1.74 14.08 2.99
CA TRP A 100 -2.22 12.80 2.52
C TRP A 100 -3.18 12.18 3.52
N TYR A 101 -4.38 11.86 3.06
CA TYR A 101 -5.41 11.14 3.79
C TYR A 101 -5.68 9.81 3.11
N TYR A 102 -6.24 8.85 3.85
CA TYR A 102 -6.64 7.59 3.27
C TYR A 102 -7.99 7.11 3.78
N GLU A 103 -8.68 6.37 2.93
CA GLU A 103 -9.96 5.71 3.20
C GLU A 103 -9.86 4.24 2.81
N VAL A 104 -10.61 3.41 3.52
CA VAL A 104 -10.82 1.99 3.18
C VAL A 104 -12.31 1.81 2.93
N ASP A 105 -12.65 1.33 1.74
CA ASP A 105 -14.04 1.17 1.26
C ASP A 105 -14.88 2.45 1.41
N GLY A 106 -14.27 3.59 1.09
CA GLY A 106 -14.91 4.92 1.16
C GLY A 106 -15.14 5.45 2.57
N LYS A 107 -14.53 4.83 3.59
CA LYS A 107 -14.64 5.26 4.99
C LYS A 107 -13.28 5.58 5.58
N SER A 108 -13.21 6.65 6.38
CA SER A 108 -12.04 6.93 7.21
C SER A 108 -11.86 5.80 8.23
N PRO A 109 -10.70 5.11 8.27
CA PRO A 109 -10.54 3.95 9.14
C PRO A 109 -10.46 4.27 10.64
N GLY A 110 -10.28 5.54 11.03
CA GLY A 110 -10.04 5.94 12.42
C GLY A 110 -8.67 5.50 12.98
N GLU A 111 -7.88 4.79 12.18
CA GLU A 111 -6.57 4.24 12.52
C GLU A 111 -5.50 4.80 11.56
N LEU A 112 -4.23 4.69 11.92
CA LEU A 112 -3.13 5.12 11.04
C LEU A 112 -2.77 4.03 10.04
N ALA A 113 -2.31 4.42 8.85
CA ALA A 113 -2.07 3.48 7.76
C ALA A 113 -1.00 2.43 8.07
N TYR A 114 -0.05 2.74 8.98
CA TYR A 114 0.99 1.78 9.40
C TYR A 114 0.49 0.74 10.41
N THR A 115 -0.70 0.93 11.02
CA THR A 115 -1.32 -0.04 11.94
C THR A 115 -2.52 -0.74 11.31
N LYS A 116 -3.20 -0.10 10.36
CA LYS A 116 -4.42 -0.66 9.75
C LYS A 116 -4.11 -1.86 8.88
N VAL A 117 -4.34 -3.07 9.38
CA VAL A 117 -4.28 -4.32 8.60
C VAL A 117 -5.51 -4.42 7.68
N LEU A 118 -5.28 -4.85 6.44
CA LEU A 118 -6.33 -5.09 5.46
C LEU A 118 -6.76 -6.56 5.52
N GLU A 119 -8.08 -6.75 5.54
CA GLU A 119 -8.72 -8.07 5.61
C GLU A 119 -9.76 -8.13 4.49
N GLY A 120 -9.63 -9.10 3.58
CA GLY A 120 -10.50 -9.27 2.42
C GLY A 120 -10.32 -8.22 1.31
N THR A 121 -11.09 -8.39 0.24
CA THR A 121 -11.10 -7.50 -0.92
C THR A 121 -11.57 -6.11 -0.53
N LYS A 122 -10.65 -5.16 -0.54
CA LYS A 122 -10.89 -3.77 -0.11
C LYS A 122 -10.44 -2.79 -1.18
N ARG A 123 -11.05 -1.61 -1.20
CA ARG A 123 -10.56 -0.45 -1.93
C ARG A 123 -9.87 0.49 -0.96
N ILE A 124 -8.61 0.82 -1.22
CA ILE A 124 -7.89 1.86 -0.50
C ILE A 124 -7.81 3.07 -1.40
N ARG A 125 -8.26 4.22 -0.91
CA ARG A 125 -8.12 5.49 -1.62
C ARG A 125 -7.22 6.41 -0.82
N TRP A 126 -6.16 6.90 -1.44
CA TRP A 126 -5.28 7.94 -0.93
C TRP A 126 -5.64 9.26 -1.59
N MET A 127 -5.80 10.32 -0.80
CA MET A 127 -6.25 11.62 -1.28
C MET A 127 -5.30 12.70 -0.79
N TYR A 128 -4.76 13.45 -1.75
CA TYR A 128 -4.04 14.68 -1.49
C TYR A 128 -5.03 15.84 -1.43
N LYS A 129 -5.21 16.44 -0.25
CA LYS A 129 -6.16 17.53 -0.04
C LYS A 129 -5.68 18.51 1.02
N LYS A 130 -6.43 19.59 1.21
CA LYS A 130 -6.13 20.61 2.22
C LYS A 130 -5.92 19.98 3.60
N ASP A 131 -4.85 20.37 4.27
CA ASP A 131 -4.55 19.93 5.63
C ASP A 131 -5.46 20.65 6.63
N VAL A 132 -6.38 19.90 7.21
CA VAL A 132 -7.31 20.39 8.25
C VAL A 132 -6.92 19.92 9.65
N CYS A 133 -5.91 19.05 9.75
CA CYS A 133 -5.53 18.41 11.01
C CYS A 133 -4.43 19.19 11.72
N SER A 134 -3.45 19.73 10.97
CA SER A 134 -2.31 20.41 11.60
C SER A 134 -2.52 21.91 11.84
N ALA A 135 -3.47 22.54 11.14
CA ALA A 135 -3.79 23.96 11.31
C ALA A 135 -4.23 24.31 12.75
N LYS A 136 -4.87 23.37 13.46
CA LYS A 136 -5.38 23.59 14.83
C LYS A 136 -4.32 23.46 15.92
N ALA A 137 -3.11 23.00 15.61
CA ALA A 137 -2.05 22.79 16.60
C ALA A 137 -1.14 24.02 16.81
N GLY A 138 -1.40 25.14 16.12
CA GLY A 138 -0.52 26.32 16.08
C GLY A 138 -1.00 27.57 16.84
N GLU A 139 -2.26 27.63 17.29
CA GLU A 139 -2.75 28.79 18.05
C GLU A 139 -2.42 28.65 19.54
N LYS A 140 -1.23 29.11 19.94
CA LYS A 140 -1.10 29.69 21.28
C LYS A 140 -1.68 31.11 21.20
N PRO A 141 -2.69 31.49 21.99
CA PRO A 141 -3.12 32.87 22.04
C PRO A 141 -1.93 33.70 22.56
N GLY A 142 -1.40 34.56 21.69
CA GLY A 142 -0.40 35.54 22.09
C GLY A 142 -0.98 36.36 23.23
N LYS A 143 -0.36 36.29 24.42
CA LYS A 143 -0.65 37.23 25.49
C LYS A 143 -0.44 38.64 24.92
N ALA A 144 -1.51 39.41 24.81
CA ALA A 144 -1.42 40.85 24.66
C ALA A 144 -0.62 41.39 25.85
N GLN A 145 0.64 41.75 25.60
CA GLN A 145 1.42 42.49 26.57
C GLN A 145 0.96 43.94 26.49
N GLU A 146 0.11 44.28 27.46
CA GLU A 146 -0.37 45.60 27.81
C GLU A 146 0.77 46.64 27.74
N ARG A 147 0.73 47.53 26.75
CA ARG A 147 1.53 48.76 26.76
C ARG A 147 0.97 49.65 27.86
N GLY A 148 1.59 49.59 29.03
CA GLY A 148 1.43 50.62 30.05
C GLY A 148 1.95 51.94 29.50
N ASP A 149 1.02 52.82 29.13
CA ASP A 149 1.26 54.23 28.91
C ASP A 149 1.58 54.87 30.28
N ARG A 150 2.80 55.38 30.42
CA ARG A 150 3.22 56.21 31.55
C ARG A 150 3.90 57.44 30.98
N THR A 151 3.09 58.46 30.71
CA THR A 151 3.53 59.83 30.49
C THR A 151 3.80 60.50 31.85
N GLY A 152 4.94 61.18 31.95
CA GLY A 152 5.41 62.01 33.06
C GLY A 152 6.90 62.28 32.83
N PRO A 153 7.38 63.53 32.87
CA PRO A 153 7.31 64.41 34.04
C PRO A 153 6.27 65.55 33.97
#